data_AF-A0A968FQ79-F1
#
_entry.id   AF-A0A968FQ79-F1
#
_cell.length_a   1.000
_cell.length_b   1.000
_cell.length_c   1.000
_cell.angle_alpha   90.00
_cell.angle_beta   90.00
_cell.angle_gamma   90.00
#
_symmetry.space_group_name_H-M   'P 1'
#
loop_
_entity.id
_entity.type
_entity.pdbx_description
1 polymer ?
#
loop_
_entity_poly.entity_id
_entity_poly.type
_entity_poly.pdbx_seq_one_letter_code
_entity_poly.pdbx_strand_id
1 'polypeptide(L)' 'ETQELGKVKTQWRQDSIQQAPSVDVPEKLTLEREQLILSYFDLEPYWDTTETNSSI' A
#
# COMPACT_ATOMS: atom_id res chain seq x y z
N GLU A 1 26.55 -9.67 12.27
CA GLU A 1 25.42 -8.80 11.86
C GLU A 1 24.18 -9.64 11.68
N THR A 2 23.28 -9.61 12.66
CA THR A 2 21.99 -10.30 12.56
C THR A 2 21.10 -9.42 11.69
N GLN A 3 21.00 -9.74 10.39
CA GLN A 3 19.99 -9.15 9.53
C GLN A 3 18.64 -9.32 10.23
N GLU A 4 17.95 -8.21 10.51
CA GLU A 4 16.62 -8.20 11.10
C GLU A 4 15.62 -8.74 10.06
N LEU A 5 15.65 -10.06 9.88
CA LEU A 5 14.73 -10.79 9.02
C LEU A 5 13.32 -10.53 9.55
N GLY A 6 12.49 -9.90 8.70
CA GLY A 6 11.08 -9.60 9.01
C GLY A 6 10.75 -8.13 9.21
N LYS A 7 11.73 -7.21 9.21
CA LYS A 7 11.44 -5.76 9.21
C LYS A 7 11.48 -5.18 7.80
N VAL A 8 10.41 -4.48 7.43
CA VAL A 8 10.38 -3.68 6.22
C VAL A 8 10.92 -2.29 6.54
N LYS A 9 11.96 -1.85 5.81
CA LYS A 9 12.45 -0.47 5.89
C LYS A 9 11.53 0.44 5.09
N THR A 10 11.16 1.57 5.68
CA THR A 10 10.34 2.59 5.03
C THR A 10 10.89 3.98 5.33
N GLN A 11 10.65 4.91 4.40
CA GLN A 11 10.92 6.34 4.56
C GLN A 11 9.85 7.08 5.38
N TRP A 12 8.67 6.48 5.60
CA TRP A 12 7.58 7.11 6.34
C TRP A 12 7.81 7.02 7.85
N ARG A 13 7.41 8.09 8.55
CA ARG A 13 7.43 8.11 10.02
C ARG A 13 6.34 7.21 10.57
N GLN A 14 6.58 6.66 11.76
CA GLN A 14 5.61 5.81 12.46
C GLN A 14 4.24 6.48 12.61
N ASP A 15 4.20 7.77 12.97
CA ASP A 15 2.95 8.52 13.14
C ASP A 15 2.15 8.61 11.83
N SER A 16 2.83 8.80 10.69
CA SER A 16 2.20 8.82 9.37
C SER A 16 1.58 7.46 9.02
N ILE A 17 2.22 6.35 9.40
CA ILE A 17 1.67 5.00 9.19
C ILE A 17 0.42 4.79 10.04
N GLN A 18 0.42 5.26 11.28
CA GLN A 18 -0.74 5.13 12.19
C GLN A 18 -1.94 5.97 11.75
N GLN A 19 -1.70 7.06 11.04
CA GLN A 19 -2.75 7.94 10.49
C GLN A 19 -3.17 7.55 9.07
N ALA A 20 -2.56 6.52 8.49
CA ALA A 20 -2.88 6.09 7.15
C ALA A 20 -4.33 5.58 7.07
N PRO A 21 -5.01 5.80 5.94
CA PRO A 21 -6.32 5.23 5.71
C PRO A 21 -6.26 3.70 5.82
N SER A 22 -7.09 3.11 6.67
CA SER A 22 -7.17 1.66 6.87
C SER A 22 -8.43 1.07 6.24
N VAL A 23 -8.44 -0.26 6.08
CA VAL A 23 -9.62 -1.01 5.64
C VAL A 23 -9.98 -1.99 6.72
N ASP A 24 -11.25 -1.98 7.13
CA ASP A 24 -11.74 -2.86 8.19
C ASP A 24 -11.89 -4.32 7.72
N VAL A 25 -12.19 -4.51 6.43
CA VAL A 25 -12.42 -5.80 5.80
C VAL A 25 -11.66 -5.86 4.48
N PRO A 26 -10.48 -6.50 4.42
CA PRO A 26 -9.64 -6.54 3.22
C PRO A 26 -10.35 -7.06 1.98
N GLU A 27 -11.28 -8.01 2.14
CA GLU A 27 -12.05 -8.60 1.04
C GLU A 27 -13.08 -7.64 0.43
N LYS A 28 -13.35 -6.51 1.10
CA LYS A 28 -14.27 -5.46 0.65
C LYS A 28 -13.52 -4.21 0.17
N LEU A 29 -12.20 -4.31 -0.04
CA LEU A 29 -11.41 -3.22 -0.60
C LEU A 29 -11.94 -2.87 -1.99
N THR A 30 -12.37 -1.61 -2.16
CA THR A 30 -12.77 -1.06 -3.46
C THR A 30 -11.58 -0.38 -4.12
N LEU A 31 -11.62 -0.25 -5.45
CA LEU A 31 -10.60 0.47 -6.22
C LEU A 31 -10.42 1.91 -5.73
N GLU A 32 -11.52 2.61 -5.44
CA GLU A 32 -11.49 3.97 -4.90
C GLU A 32 -10.76 4.03 -3.55
N ARG A 33 -11.00 3.04 -2.68
CA ARG A 33 -10.34 2.98 -1.36
C ARG A 33 -8.86 2.67 -1.49
N GLU A 34 -8.50 1.79 -2.42
CA GLU A 34 -7.11 1.46 -2.74
C GLU A 34 -6.36 2.70 -3.25
N GLN A 35 -6.94 3.43 -4.20
CA GLN A 35 -6.39 4.68 -4.73
C GLN A 35 -6.17 5.70 -3.61
N LEU A 36 -7.10 5.83 -2.67
CA LEU A 36 -6.97 6.74 -1.53
C LEU A 36 -5.80 6.36 -0.60
N ILE A 37 -5.60 5.08 -0.33
CA ILE A 37 -4.47 4.58 0.49
C ILE A 37 -3.14 4.85 -0.21
N LEU A 38 -3.06 4.52 -1.51
CA LEU A 38 -1.85 4.71 -2.30
C LEU A 38 -1.51 6.19 -2.49
N SER A 39 -2.52 7.05 -2.71
CA SER A 39 -2.36 8.51 -2.78
C SER A 39 -1.74 9.07 -1.50
N TYR A 40 -2.16 8.57 -0.33
CA TYR A 40 -1.64 9.04 0.96
C TYR A 40 -0.12 8.86 1.10
N PHE A 41 0.45 7.88 0.41
CA PHE A 41 1.89 7.58 0.42
C PHE A 41 2.63 8.06 -0.83
N ASP A 42 2.00 8.86 -1.69
CA ASP A 42 2.52 9.28 -3.00
C ASP A 42 2.90 8.08 -3.90
N LEU A 43 2.16 6.98 -3.78
CA LEU A 43 2.38 5.73 -4.52
C LEU A 43 1.56 5.67 -5.82
N GLU A 44 1.19 6.85 -6.35
CA GLU A 44 0.43 7.01 -7.59
C GLU A 44 1.00 6.25 -8.81
N PRO A 45 2.33 6.15 -8.98
CA PRO A 45 2.91 5.41 -10.10
C PRO A 45 2.62 3.89 -10.09
N TYR A 46 2.18 3.34 -8.96
CA TYR A 46 1.84 1.91 -8.82
C TYR A 46 0.37 1.61 -9.15
N TRP A 47 -0.39 2.62 -9.60
CA TRP A 47 -1.80 2.47 -9.98
C TRP A 47 -2.03 1.79 -11.33
N ASP A 48 -0.97 1.45 -12.07
CA ASP A 48 -1.08 1.08 -13.47
C ASP A 48 -1.89 -0.22 -13.65
N THR A 49 -3.14 -0.04 -14.10
CA THR A 49 -4.13 -1.07 -14.39
C THR A 49 -3.80 -1.91 -15.64
N THR A 50 -2.67 -1.68 -16.30
CA THR A 50 -2.29 -2.43 -17.51
C THR A 50 -1.80 -3.86 -17.21
N GLU A 51 -1.39 -4.18 -15.99
CA GLU A 51 -0.87 -5.51 -15.63
C GLU A 51 -1.88 -6.42 -14.87
N THR A 52 -3.16 -6.05 -14.78
CA THR A 52 -4.22 -6.98 -14.31
C THR A 52 -4.85 -7.79 -15.45
N ASN A 53 -4.29 -7.73 -16.67
CA ASN A 53 -4.79 -8.45 -17.85
C ASN A 53 -3.65 -9.13 -18.65
N SER A 54 -2.62 -9.64 -17.97
CA SER A 54 -1.59 -10.49 -18.57
C SER A 54 -1.38 -11.75 -17.73
N SER A 55 -2.47 -12.50 -17.56
CA SER A 55 -2.45 -13.92 -17.19
C SER A 55 -3.72 -14.59 -17.73
N ILE A 56 -3.78 -14.75 -19.06
CA ILE A 56 -4.56 -15.78 -19.75
C ILE A 56 -3.61 -16.48 -20.72
#